data_AF-A0A2E0RBK8-F1
#
_entry.id   AF-A0A2E0RBK8-F1
#
_cell.length_a   1.000
_cell.length_b   1.000
_cell.length_c   1.000
_cell.angle_alpha   90.00
_cell.angle_beta   90.00
_cell.angle_gamma   90.00
#
_symmetry.space_group_name_H-M   'P 1'
#
loop_
_entity.id
_entity.type
_entity.pdbx_description
1 polymer ?
#
loop_
_entity_poly.entity_id
_entity_poly.type
_entity_poly.pdbx_seq_one_letter_code
_entity_poly.pdbx_strand_id
1 'polypeptide(L)'
;MVVNNISIPNELLPADGRFGSGPSLVRKSDLDALADLSESYMGTSHRQSPVKNMVGRLRDGLSELFGLPDDWEIILGNGGS
;
A
#
# COMPACT_ATOMS: atom_id res chain seq x y z
N MET A 1 39.88 -5.39 15.59
CA MET A 1 38.63 -6.12 15.85
C MET A 1 38.46 -7.14 14.73
N VAL A 2 38.40 -8.43 15.05
CA VAL A 2 38.13 -9.46 14.04
C VAL A 2 36.62 -9.45 13.81
N VAL A 3 36.21 -9.02 12.61
CA VAL A 3 34.81 -9.12 12.18
C VAL A 3 34.60 -10.56 11.75
N ASN A 4 33.99 -11.38 12.59
CA ASN A 4 33.56 -12.72 12.19
C ASN A 4 32.35 -12.56 11.27
N ASN A 5 32.58 -12.71 9.97
CA ASN A 5 31.52 -12.66 8.97
C ASN A 5 30.74 -13.98 8.99
N ILE A 6 29.53 -13.97 9.55
CA ILE A 6 28.61 -15.10 9.50
C ILE A 6 27.80 -14.96 8.22
N SER A 7 27.98 -15.89 7.29
CA SER A 7 27.19 -15.97 6.06
C SER A 7 25.97 -16.86 6.28
N ILE A 8 24.79 -16.36 5.93
CA ILE A 8 23.56 -17.16 5.90
C ILE A 8 23.56 -17.96 4.59
N PRO A 9 23.39 -19.30 4.63
CA PRO A 9 23.22 -20.10 3.42
C PRO A 9 22.09 -19.55 2.54
N ASN A 10 22.31 -19.49 1.22
CA ASN A 10 21.39 -18.85 0.28
C ASN A 10 19.99 -19.47 0.30
N GLU A 11 19.90 -20.77 0.53
CA GLU A 11 18.67 -21.54 0.64
C GLU A 11 17.84 -21.21 1.89
N LEU A 12 18.44 -20.52 2.88
CA LEU A 12 17.76 -20.04 4.09
C LEU A 12 17.37 -18.57 4.01
N LEU A 13 17.73 -17.88 2.93
CA LEU A 13 17.33 -16.48 2.74
C LEU A 13 15.82 -16.40 2.46
N PRO A 14 15.14 -15.38 2.99
CA PRO A 14 13.75 -15.14 2.64
C PRO A 14 13.66 -14.70 1.18
N ALA A 15 12.51 -14.96 0.56
CA ALA A 15 12.23 -14.47 -0.79
C ALA A 15 12.27 -12.93 -0.89
N ASP A 16 11.97 -12.23 0.20
CA ASP A 16 12.06 -10.78 0.32
C ASP A 16 12.62 -10.38 1.69
N GLY A 17 13.62 -9.51 1.71
CA GLY A 17 14.32 -9.09 2.94
C GLY A 17 13.70 -7.87 3.64
N ARG A 18 12.56 -7.34 3.18
CA ARG A 18 11.98 -6.09 3.70
C ARG A 18 11.12 -6.31 4.95
N PHE A 19 11.77 -6.48 6.11
CA PHE A 19 11.12 -6.68 7.43
C PHE A 19 10.81 -5.39 8.23
N GLY A 20 10.79 -4.22 7.59
CA GLY A 20 10.50 -2.96 8.29
C GLY A 20 9.06 -2.90 8.82
N SER A 21 8.86 -2.30 10.00
CA SER A 21 7.53 -2.12 10.61
C SER A 21 6.77 -0.88 10.12
N GLY A 22 7.33 -0.14 9.16
CA GLY A 22 6.78 1.12 8.66
C GLY A 22 7.89 2.10 8.26
N PRO A 23 8.11 2.36 6.96
CA PRO A 23 7.55 1.66 5.81
C PRO A 23 7.87 0.15 5.82
N SER A 24 7.01 -0.66 5.20
CA SER A 24 7.10 -2.13 5.16
C SER A 24 7.05 -2.67 3.72
N LEU A 25 7.12 -3.99 3.56
CA LEU A 25 7.05 -4.69 2.28
C LEU A 25 5.76 -4.35 1.49
N VAL A 26 5.92 -3.78 0.30
CA VAL A 26 4.89 -3.72 -0.75
C VAL A 26 5.19 -4.78 -1.82
N ARG A 27 4.20 -5.61 -2.15
CA ARG A 27 4.33 -6.70 -3.14
C ARG A 27 4.56 -6.13 -4.54
N LYS A 28 5.34 -6.84 -5.37
CA LYS A 28 5.66 -6.41 -6.73
C LYS A 28 4.42 -6.23 -7.62
N SER A 29 3.45 -7.16 -7.52
CA SER A 29 2.21 -7.09 -8.30
C SER A 29 1.37 -5.84 -8.01
N ASP A 30 1.38 -5.36 -6.76
CA ASP A 30 0.66 -4.14 -6.37
C ASP A 30 1.32 -2.89 -6.97
N LEU A 31 2.65 -2.89 -7.09
CA LEU A 31 3.40 -1.82 -7.76
C LEU A 31 3.17 -1.82 -9.27
N ASP A 32 3.09 -3.00 -9.89
CA ASP A 32 2.83 -3.15 -11.32
C ASP A 32 1.43 -2.66 -11.68
N ALA A 33 0.41 -3.04 -10.90
CA ALA A 33 -0.95 -2.53 -11.07
C ALA A 33 -1.02 -0.99 -10.93
N LEU A 34 -0.21 -0.39 -10.06
CA LEU A 34 -0.14 1.07 -9.95
C LEU A 34 0.51 1.71 -11.19
N ALA A 35 1.57 1.11 -11.71
CA ALA A 35 2.24 1.58 -12.92
C ALA A 35 1.31 1.54 -14.14
N ASP A 36 0.56 0.45 -14.30
CA ASP A 36 -0.42 0.26 -15.39
C ASP A 36 -1.52 1.33 -15.38
N LEU A 37 -1.87 1.86 -14.19
CA LEU A 37 -2.91 2.89 -14.03
C LEU A 37 -2.36 4.32 -14.07
N SER A 38 -1.05 4.51 -14.17
CA SER A 38 -0.39 5.80 -13.96
C SER A 38 -0.93 6.91 -14.87
N GLU A 39 -1.05 6.67 -16.17
CA GLU A 39 -1.53 7.66 -17.14
C GLU A 39 -3.01 8.06 -16.95
N SER A 40 -3.81 7.21 -16.29
CA SER A 40 -5.24 7.46 -16.08
C SER A 40 -5.53 8.36 -14.89
N TYR A 41 -4.67 8.37 -13.87
CA TYR A 41 -4.91 9.08 -12.62
C TYR A 41 -3.86 10.17 -12.34
N MET A 42 -2.59 9.89 -12.61
CA MET A 42 -1.50 10.79 -12.23
C MET A 42 -1.55 12.08 -13.06
N GLY A 43 -1.45 13.23 -12.40
CA GLY A 43 -1.57 14.55 -13.05
C GLY A 43 -3.02 14.99 -13.36
N THR A 44 -4.03 14.18 -13.01
CA THR A 44 -5.44 14.55 -13.17
C THR A 44 -6.00 15.23 -11.91
N SER A 45 -7.12 15.95 -12.04
CA SER A 45 -7.74 16.63 -10.91
C SER A 45 -8.49 15.66 -10.00
N HIS A 46 -8.20 15.72 -8.69
CA HIS A 46 -8.89 14.94 -7.65
C HIS A 46 -10.40 15.24 -7.55
N ARG A 47 -10.87 16.34 -8.15
CA ARG A 47 -12.29 16.70 -8.17
C ARG A 47 -13.08 16.00 -9.29
N GLN A 48 -12.40 15.32 -10.20
CA GLN A 48 -13.01 14.64 -11.34
C GLN A 48 -13.50 13.25 -10.98
N SER A 49 -14.48 12.76 -11.74
CA SER A 49 -15.14 11.46 -11.50
C SER A 49 -14.16 10.28 -11.35
N PRO A 50 -13.09 10.12 -12.17
CA PRO A 50 -12.18 8.98 -12.01
C PRO A 50 -11.55 8.91 -10.62
N VAL A 51 -11.01 10.01 -10.10
CA VAL A 51 -10.39 10.04 -8.77
C VAL A 51 -11.43 9.90 -7.66
N LYS A 52 -12.59 10.56 -7.78
CA LYS A 52 -13.69 10.41 -6.81
C LYS A 52 -14.18 8.96 -6.70
N ASN A 53 -14.30 8.27 -7.82
CA ASN A 53 -14.71 6.87 -7.86
C ASN A 53 -13.66 5.96 -7.20
N MET A 54 -12.37 6.23 -7.40
CA MET A 54 -11.30 5.51 -6.71
C MET A 54 -11.36 5.70 -5.19
N VAL A 55 -11.60 6.92 -4.71
CA VAL A 55 -11.79 7.20 -3.28
C VAL A 55 -13.04 6.50 -2.75
N GLY A 56 -14.15 6.49 -3.50
CA GLY A 56 -15.36 5.74 -3.15
C GLY A 56 -15.07 4.24 -2.95
N ARG A 57 -14.42 3.62 -3.94
CA ARG A 57 -14.01 2.21 -3.88
C ARG A 57 -13.13 1.89 -2.66
N LEU A 58 -12.24 2.80 -2.27
CA LEU A 58 -11.42 2.64 -1.06
C LEU A 58 -12.28 2.65 0.21
N ARG A 59 -13.22 3.59 0.33
CA ARG A 59 -14.14 3.66 1.48
C ARG A 59 -14.99 2.40 1.56
N ASP A 60 -15.58 1.96 0.45
CA ASP A 60 -16.42 0.77 0.40
C ASP A 60 -15.64 -0.50 0.81
N GLY A 61 -14.43 -0.67 0.26
CA GLY A 61 -13.58 -1.81 0.61
C GLY A 61 -13.11 -1.82 2.06
N LEU A 62 -12.84 -0.66 2.66
CA LEU A 62 -12.51 -0.57 4.09
C LEU A 62 -13.72 -0.85 4.97
N SER A 63 -14.90 -0.35 4.60
CA SER A 63 -16.15 -0.65 5.31
C SER A 63 -16.44 -2.15 5.33
N GLU A 64 -16.25 -2.84 4.19
CA GLU A 64 -16.40 -4.30 4.09
C GLU A 64 -15.33 -5.03 4.89
N LEU A 65 -14.04 -4.66 4.72
CA LEU A 65 -12.92 -5.31 5.39
C LEU A 65 -13.04 -5.26 6.92
N PHE A 66 -13.52 -4.15 7.46
CA PHE A 66 -13.69 -3.97 8.90
C PHE A 66 -15.08 -4.36 9.42
N GLY A 67 -16.04 -4.69 8.54
CA GLY A 67 -17.41 -5.01 8.92
C GLY A 67 -18.08 -3.86 9.68
N LEU A 68 -18.00 -2.64 9.15
CA LEU A 68 -18.47 -1.45 9.87
C LEU A 68 -19.98 -1.45 10.12
N PRO A 69 -20.44 -0.94 11.28
CA PRO A 69 -21.85 -0.65 11.52
C PRO A 69 -22.41 0.39 10.54
N ASP A 70 -23.73 0.37 10.32
CA ASP A 70 -24.43 1.26 9.37
C ASP A 70 -24.30 2.76 9.72
N ASP A 71 -24.06 3.10 10.98
CA ASP A 71 -23.92 4.46 11.48
C ASP A 71 -22.45 4.95 11.55
N TRP A 72 -21.51 4.21 10.96
CA TRP A 72 -20.08 4.55 10.95
C TRP A 72 -19.62 4.99 9.55
N GLU A 73 -18.62 5.88 9.53
CA GLU A 73 -18.03 6.38 8.29
C GLU A 73 -16.50 6.23 8.24
N ILE A 74 -15.99 5.91 7.05
CA ILE A 74 -14.56 6.06 6.72
C ILE A 74 -14.28 7.51 6.36
N ILE A 75 -13.41 8.16 7.14
CA ILE A 75 -12.88 9.49 6.88
C ILE A 75 -11.43 9.39 6.43
N LEU A 76 -11.09 10.13 5.38
CA LEU A 76 -9.75 10.20 4.80
C LEU A 76 -9.29 11.65 4.77
N GLY A 77 -8.05 11.87 5.15
CA GLY A 77 -7.35 13.14 5.02
C GLY A 77 -5.86 12.86 4.90
N ASN A 78 -5.11 13.85 4.41
CA ASN A 78 -3.65 13.76 4.49
C ASN A 78 -3.27 13.70 5.98
N GLY A 79 -2.57 12.64 6.40
CA GLY A 79 -2.04 12.52 7.76
C GLY A 79 -0.66 13.17 7.91
N GLY A 80 -0.29 13.57 9.13
CA GLY A 80 1.05 13.98 9.57
C GLY A 80 1.63 15.24 8.90
N SER A 81 2.21 16.20 9.63
CA SER A 81 3.53 16.06 10.29
C SER A 81 3.71 14.83 11.15
#